data_AF-A0AAU3N171-F1
#
_entry.id   AF-A0AAU3N171-F1
#
_cell.length_a   1.000
_cell.length_b   1.000
_cell.length_c   1.000
_cell.angle_alpha   90.00
_cell.angle_beta   90.00
_cell.angle_gamma   90.00
#
_symmetry.space_group_name_H-M   'P 1'
#
loop_
_entity.id
_entity.type
_entity.pdbx_description
1 polymer ?
#
loop_
_entity_poly.entity_id
_entity_poly.type
_entity_poly.pdbx_seq_one_letter_code
_entity_poly.pdbx_strand_id
1 'polypeptide(L)' 'MPELPGNPPQVTRAAKGSIIDVVEPQIRELLEQRPQMPATDFAERIGWDRGLTMLKERVRELRPAYRPADPASRTV' A
#
# COMPACT_ATOMS: atom_id res chain seq x y z
N MET A 1 18.20 7.75 -38.54
CA MET A 1 17.96 8.75 -37.49
C MET A 1 17.09 8.07 -36.43
N PRO A 2 17.57 7.77 -35.21
CA PRO A 2 16.74 7.20 -34.15
C PRO A 2 16.37 8.28 -33.14
N GLU A 3 15.12 8.75 -33.17
CA GLU A 3 14.57 9.64 -32.14
C GLU A 3 13.14 9.15 -31.85
N LEU A 4 12.95 8.45 -30.73
CA LEU A 4 11.66 8.47 -30.04
C LEU A 4 11.91 8.88 -28.59
N PRO A 5 11.29 9.99 -28.14
CA PRO A 5 11.58 10.64 -26.88
C PRO A 5 11.00 9.85 -25.71
N GLY A 6 11.65 9.98 -24.55
CA GLY A 6 11.26 9.32 -23.32
C GLY A 6 9.77 9.44 -23.01
N ASN A 7 9.16 8.30 -22.69
CA ASN A 7 8.00 8.28 -21.83
C ASN A 7 8.52 8.36 -20.38
N PRO A 8 8.49 9.53 -19.70
CA PRO A 8 8.57 9.49 -18.26
C PRO A 8 7.29 8.77 -17.80
N PRO A 9 7.35 7.68 -17.00
CA PRO A 9 6.16 7.26 -16.31
C PRO A 9 5.83 8.40 -15.36
N GLN A 10 4.80 9.15 -15.74
CA GLN A 10 4.21 10.23 -15.00
C GLN A 10 3.56 9.62 -13.76
N VAL A 11 4.34 9.35 -12.71
CA VAL A 11 3.78 9.08 -11.39
C VAL A 11 3.57 10.45 -10.74
N THR A 12 2.66 11.21 -11.31
CA THR A 12 2.22 12.48 -10.74
C THR A 12 1.10 12.20 -9.76
N ARG A 13 1.44 12.00 -8.50
CA ARG A 13 0.75 12.69 -7.41
C ARG A 13 1.69 12.83 -6.23
N ALA A 14 2.23 14.04 -6.06
CA ALA A 14 2.92 14.43 -4.84
C ALA A 14 1.91 14.44 -3.68
N ALA A 15 1.60 13.28 -3.12
CA ALA A 15 0.73 13.13 -1.96
C ALA A 15 1.53 12.57 -0.79
N LYS A 16 2.44 13.39 -0.23
CA LYS A 16 3.06 13.24 1.11
C LYS A 16 3.75 11.89 1.46
N GLY A 17 3.86 10.93 0.54
CA GLY A 17 4.28 9.55 0.80
C GLY A 17 5.12 8.93 -0.31
N SER A 18 6.16 9.62 -0.80
CA SER A 18 7.01 9.09 -1.89
C SER A 18 7.57 7.69 -1.61
N ILE A 19 7.85 7.35 -0.35
CA ILE A 19 8.29 5.98 0.03
C ILE A 19 7.11 5.01 0.16
N ILE A 20 5.91 5.52 0.50
CA ILE A 20 4.68 4.74 0.43
C ILE A 20 4.42 4.32 -1.00
N ASP A 21 4.61 5.20 -2.00
CA ASP A 21 4.46 4.85 -3.41
C ASP A 21 5.35 3.67 -3.82
N VAL A 22 6.58 3.62 -3.30
CA VAL A 22 7.52 2.52 -3.55
C VAL A 22 7.04 1.21 -2.93
N VAL A 23 6.42 1.26 -1.74
CA VAL A 23 5.94 0.05 -1.05
C VAL A 23 4.46 -0.24 -1.28
N GLU A 24 3.70 0.66 -1.91
CA GLU A 24 2.29 0.51 -2.22
C GLU A 24 1.99 -0.78 -2.98
N PRO A 25 2.71 -1.13 -4.07
CA PRO A 25 2.53 -2.43 -4.72
C PRO A 25 2.73 -3.60 -3.74
N GLN A 26 3.75 -3.56 -2.88
CA GLN A 26 3.98 -4.60 -1.87
C GLN A 26 2.85 -4.67 -0.83
N ILE A 27 2.32 -3.52 -0.40
CA ILE A 27 1.16 -3.45 0.51
C ILE A 27 -0.06 -4.11 -0.14
N ARG A 28 -0.29 -3.85 -1.44
CA ARG A 28 -1.40 -4.44 -2.19
C ARG A 28 -1.23 -5.95 -2.30
N GLU A 29 -0.06 -6.44 -2.70
CA GLU A 29 0.23 -7.87 -2.79
C GLU A 29 0.01 -8.59 -1.45
N LEU A 30 0.42 -7.96 -0.35
CA LEU A 30 0.22 -8.49 1.00
C LEU A 30 -1.25 -8.42 1.44
N LEU A 31 -1.99 -7.39 1.03
CA LEU A 31 -3.43 -7.28 1.28
C LEU A 31 -4.23 -8.30 0.47
N GLU A 32 -3.82 -8.63 -0.75
CA GLU A 32 -4.42 -9.69 -1.57
C GLU A 32 -4.20 -11.06 -0.93
N GLN A 33 -3.00 -11.32 -0.41
CA GLN A 33 -2.68 -12.58 0.24
C GLN A 33 -3.28 -12.69 1.65
N ARG A 34 -3.23 -11.60 2.42
CA ARG A 34 -3.53 -11.56 3.86
C ARG A 34 -4.17 -10.24 4.28
N PRO A 35 -5.44 -9.97 3.90
CA PRO A 35 -6.10 -8.69 4.20
C PRO A 35 -6.32 -8.48 5.71
N GLN A 36 -6.34 -9.55 6.51
CA GLN A 36 -6.55 -9.52 7.96
C GLN A 36 -5.28 -9.24 8.78
N MET A 37 -4.11 -9.22 8.14
CA MET A 37 -2.82 -9.00 8.80
C MET A 37 -2.69 -7.57 9.35
N PRO A 38 -2.04 -7.35 10.51
CA PRO A 38 -1.82 -6.01 11.05
C PRO A 38 -0.71 -5.29 10.30
N ALA A 39 -0.79 -3.95 10.16
CA ALA A 39 0.21 -3.15 9.46
C ALA A 39 1.65 -3.33 9.98
N THR A 40 1.84 -3.74 11.24
CA THR A 40 3.16 -4.07 11.78
C THR A 40 3.80 -5.24 11.03
N ASP A 41 3.05 -6.30 10.72
CA ASP A 41 3.55 -7.42 9.91
C ASP A 41 3.89 -6.98 8.47
N PHE A 42 3.11 -6.05 7.90
CA PHE A 42 3.44 -5.45 6.60
C PHE A 42 4.77 -4.71 6.68
N ALA A 43 4.98 -3.98 7.79
CA ALA A 43 6.22 -3.25 8.04
C ALA A 43 7.41 -4.20 8.07
N GLU A 44 7.29 -5.30 8.80
CA GLU A 44 8.35 -6.30 8.89
C GLU A 44 8.63 -6.96 7.53
N ARG A 45 7.58 -7.25 6.75
CA ARG A 45 7.74 -7.89 5.43
C ARG A 45 8.37 -6.99 4.38
N ILE A 46 8.02 -5.71 4.35
CA ILE A 46 8.56 -4.76 3.36
C ILE A 46 9.85 -4.08 3.85
N GLY A 47 10.37 -4.47 5.03
CA GLY A 47 11.55 -3.85 5.62
C GLY A 47 11.35 -2.38 5.98
N TRP A 48 10.15 -2.02 6.46
CA TRP A 48 9.78 -0.65 6.80
C TRP A 48 10.41 -0.20 8.11
N ASP A 49 11.42 0.64 8.00
CA ASP A 49 12.15 1.23 9.15
C ASP A 49 11.56 2.58 9.63
N ARG A 50 10.57 3.13 8.91
CA ARG A 50 9.98 4.44 9.22
C ARG A 50 8.81 4.33 10.19
N GLY A 51 8.25 5.49 10.55
CA GLY A 51 7.06 5.57 11.40
C GLY A 51 5.90 4.70 10.88
N LEU A 52 5.47 3.74 11.70
CA LEU A 52 4.33 2.86 11.43
C LEU A 52 3.02 3.62 11.17
N THR A 53 2.91 4.87 11.63
CA THR A 53 1.72 5.71 11.44
C THR A 53 1.37 5.87 9.96
N MET A 54 2.35 6.13 9.09
CA MET A 54 2.11 6.32 7.65
C MET A 54 1.68 5.01 6.99
N LEU A 55 2.33 3.91 7.34
CA LEU A 55 1.99 2.58 6.83
C LEU A 55 0.59 2.15 7.29
N LYS A 56 0.27 2.35 8.57
CA LYS A 56 -1.06 2.07 9.15
C LYS A 56 -2.16 2.86 8.45
N GLU A 57 -1.93 4.14 8.17
CA GLU A 57 -2.90 4.97 7.46
C GLU A 57 -3.17 4.40 6.07
N ARG A 58 -2.11 4.07 5.30
CA ARG A 58 -2.24 3.54 3.94
C ARG A 58 -2.86 2.15 3.89
N VAL A 59 -2.45 1.25 4.77
CA VAL A 59 -3.07 -0.07 4.92
C VAL A 59 -4.55 0.09 5.24
N ARG A 60 -4.92 1.03 6.13
CA ARG A 60 -6.33 1.25 6.50
C ARG A 60 -7.16 1.82 5.33
N GLU A 61 -6.57 2.64 4.47
CA GLU A 61 -7.23 3.15 3.25
C GLU A 61 -7.40 2.05 2.19
N LEU A 62 -6.40 1.19 2.00
CA LEU A 62 -6.41 0.14 0.97
C LEU A 62 -7.21 -1.10 1.40
N ARG A 63 -7.13 -1.50 2.68
CA ARG A 63 -7.77 -2.71 3.23
C ARG A 63 -9.24 -2.91 2.82
N PRO A 64 -10.15 -1.90 2.84
CA PRO A 64 -11.53 -2.11 2.40
C PRO A 64 -11.68 -2.46 0.91
N ALA A 65 -10.71 -2.12 0.05
CA ALA A 65 -10.73 -2.52 -1.35
C ALA A 65 -10.35 -4.00 -1.54
N TYR A 66 -9.53 -4.54 -0.64
CA TYR A 66 -9.04 -5.93 -0.71
C TYR A 66 -9.80 -6.89 0.20
N ARG A 67 -10.49 -6.37 1.22
CA ARG A 67 -11.40 -7.16 2.03
C ARG A 67 -12.74 -7.20 1.29
N PRO A 68 -13.19 -8.35 0.73
CA PRO A 68 -14.59 -8.47 0.32
C PRO A 68 -15.43 -8.09 1.53
N ALA A 69 -16.48 -7.27 1.35
CA ALA A 69 -17.31 -6.73 2.42
C ALA A 69 -17.66 -7.84 3.43
N ASP A 70 -16.85 -7.93 4.48
CA ASP A 70 -16.86 -9.06 5.39
C ASP A 70 -17.88 -8.67 6.46
N PRO A 71 -19.01 -9.38 6.59
CA PRO A 71 -20.04 -9.06 7.56
C PRO A 71 -19.59 -9.26 9.02
N ALA A 72 -18.33 -9.60 9.26
CA ALA A 72 -17.72 -9.69 10.60
C ALA A 72 -17.53 -8.32 11.30
N SER A 73 -18.29 -7.29 10.94
CA SER A 73 -18.67 -6.21 11.86
C SER A 73 -19.93 -6.61 12.64
N ARG A 74 -19.89 -7.74 13.34
CA ARG A 74 -20.84 -8.00 14.43
C ARG A 74 -20.23 -8.92 15.47
N THR A 75 -19.74 -8.28 16.54
CA THR A 75 -19.73 -8.69 17.96
C THR A 75 -18.88 -7.62 18.65
N VAL A 76 -19.32 -6.77 19.57
CA VAL A 76 -20.49 -6.61 20.43
C VAL A 76 -20.55 -5.15 20.87
#